data_AF-A0A1Q8BH20-F1
#
_entry.id   AF-A0A1Q8BH20-F1
#
_cell.length_a   1.000
_cell.length_b   1.000
_cell.length_c   1.000
_cell.angle_alpha   90.00
_cell.angle_beta   90.00
_cell.angle_gamma   90.00
#
_symmetry.space_group_name_H-M   'P 1'
#
loop_
_entity.id
_entity.type
_entity.pdbx_description
1 polymer ?
#
loop_
_entity_poly.entity_id
_entity_poly.type
_entity_poly.pdbx_seq_one_letter_code
_entity_poly.pdbx_strand_id
1 'polypeptide(L)'
;MKAKQLIERAEEARVKEHRLKPSLRLKTTEEIYRFIHEEGLVSFLGGNELPSFINAILGRSWKPSAKGFSGWMDWWSVKISGLPVARVSREIEGRDDVLASRIFRRTKTFLSNRTWPILDPIVKYHIELVQRGEIFSGLEQSLLKTIQAEGSIRTDRLRKKLRLEAKENNSKFHRALTNLESYALIIGVEDPKPEKHLHANIWQTWETRTRSGIDRASLSYEEALAKLLEKTIDTCVLTRENQVGKWFHWSGDIEAVKEELVKEGLVVRAASFLVTPRVTRR
;
A
#
# COMPACT_ATOMS: atom_id res chain seq x y z
N MET A 1 20.21 10.44 -24.11
CA MET A 1 20.90 9.83 -22.95
C MET A 1 20.96 8.31 -23.19
N LYS A 2 22.10 7.65 -22.97
CA LYS A 2 22.16 6.17 -23.14
C LYS A 2 21.34 5.50 -22.04
N ALA A 3 20.68 4.37 -22.31
CA ALA A 3 19.82 3.67 -21.35
C ALA A 3 20.52 3.39 -20.01
N LYS A 4 21.80 2.99 -20.04
CA LYS A 4 22.63 2.77 -18.85
C LYS A 4 22.74 4.04 -17.97
N GLN A 5 23.05 5.18 -18.57
CA GLN A 5 23.17 6.45 -17.85
C GLN A 5 21.83 6.86 -17.22
N LEU A 6 20.72 6.64 -17.93
CA LEU A 6 19.39 6.95 -17.39
C LEU A 6 19.06 6.08 -16.17
N ILE A 7 19.38 4.78 -16.22
CA ILE A 7 19.20 3.86 -15.10
C ILE A 7 20.06 4.30 -13.90
N GLU A 8 21.34 4.59 -14.10
CA GLU A 8 22.26 5.04 -13.03
C GLU A 8 21.71 6.30 -12.34
N ARG A 9 21.28 7.30 -13.12
CA ARG A 9 20.65 8.52 -12.58
C ARG A 9 19.37 8.23 -11.81
N ALA A 10 18.55 7.30 -12.29
CA ALA A 10 17.31 6.92 -11.62
C ALA A 10 17.59 6.15 -10.31
N GLU A 11 18.65 5.36 -10.25
CA GLU A 11 19.09 4.70 -9.01
C GLU A 11 19.56 5.72 -7.97
N GLU A 12 20.34 6.73 -8.38
CA GLU A 12 20.75 7.83 -7.50
C GLU A 12 19.55 8.63 -6.98
N ALA A 13 18.59 8.95 -7.86
CA ALA A 13 17.35 9.60 -7.48
C ALA A 13 16.55 8.75 -6.49
N ARG A 14 16.40 7.44 -6.74
CA ARG A 14 15.73 6.51 -5.83
C ARG A 14 16.40 6.49 -4.45
N VAL A 15 17.72 6.45 -4.38
CA VAL A 15 18.46 6.47 -3.10
C VAL A 15 18.13 7.74 -2.30
N LYS A 16 17.97 8.88 -2.98
CA LYS A 16 17.61 10.16 -2.34
C LYS A 16 16.14 10.21 -1.93
N GLU A 17 15.24 9.88 -2.84
CA GLU A 17 13.79 9.98 -2.65
C GLU A 17 13.32 8.95 -1.61
N HIS A 18 13.81 7.70 -1.67
CA HIS A 18 13.46 6.65 -0.70
C HIS A 18 14.26 6.70 0.62
N ARG A 19 15.05 7.77 0.84
CA ARG A 19 15.83 8.00 2.06
C ARG A 19 16.80 6.86 2.41
N LEU A 20 17.48 6.27 1.42
CA LEU A 20 18.32 5.07 1.60
C LEU A 20 19.76 5.37 2.05
N LYS A 21 19.99 6.50 2.73
CA LYS A 21 21.28 6.87 3.33
C LYS A 21 21.08 7.32 4.78
N PRO A 22 22.03 7.07 5.71
CA PRO A 22 21.90 7.51 7.11
C PRO A 22 21.69 9.02 7.27
N SER A 23 22.27 9.83 6.37
CA SER A 23 22.10 11.28 6.35
C SER A 23 20.71 11.74 5.89
N LEU A 24 19.96 10.88 5.21
CA LEU A 24 18.62 11.14 4.69
C LEU A 24 17.51 10.53 5.54
N ARG A 25 17.85 9.78 6.60
CA ARG A 25 16.87 9.04 7.38
C ARG A 25 15.83 9.95 8.03
N LEU A 26 14.61 9.45 8.16
CA LEU A 26 13.53 10.11 8.90
C LEU A 26 13.76 9.89 10.40
N LYS A 27 13.70 10.97 11.19
CA LYS A 27 14.02 10.98 12.63
C LYS A 27 12.82 11.38 13.50
N THR A 28 11.86 12.08 12.90
CA THR A 28 10.67 12.59 13.59
C THR A 28 9.39 12.04 12.99
N THR A 29 8.33 12.04 13.80
CA THR A 29 7.00 11.64 13.39
C THR A 29 6.47 12.52 12.24
N GLU A 30 6.77 13.83 12.29
CA GLU A 30 6.36 14.80 11.28
C GLU A 30 7.06 14.56 9.92
N GLU A 31 8.34 14.19 9.93
CA GLU A 31 9.07 13.80 8.72
C GLU A 31 8.47 12.54 8.08
N ILE A 32 8.04 11.58 8.91
CA ILE A 32 7.40 10.35 8.44
C ILE A 32 6.04 10.64 7.81
N TYR A 33 5.21 11.45 8.45
CA TYR A 33 3.91 11.80 7.90
C TYR A 33 4.06 12.52 6.56
N ARG A 34 4.98 13.49 6.50
CA ARG A 34 5.30 14.21 5.27
C ARG A 34 5.76 13.26 4.17
N PHE A 35 6.65 12.32 4.50
CA PHE A 35 7.12 11.30 3.56
C PHE A 35 5.97 10.47 3.00
N ILE A 36 5.04 10.00 3.83
CA ILE A 36 3.86 9.25 3.36
C ILE A 36 2.99 10.11 2.42
N HIS A 37 2.77 11.39 2.74
CA HIS A 37 1.97 12.27 1.89
C HIS A 37 2.65 12.70 0.58
N GLU A 38 3.97 12.90 0.59
CA GLU A 38 4.77 13.23 -0.60
C GLU A 38 4.80 12.05 -1.56
N GLU A 39 5.14 10.86 -1.06
CA GLU A 39 5.29 9.65 -1.87
C GLU A 39 3.93 9.07 -2.29
N GLY A 40 2.90 9.22 -1.46
CA GLY A 40 1.53 8.76 -1.73
C GLY A 40 1.30 7.28 -1.45
N LEU A 41 2.26 6.42 -1.83
CA LEU A 41 2.27 4.98 -1.55
C LEU A 41 3.61 4.62 -0.89
N VAL A 42 3.58 4.13 0.35
CA VAL A 42 4.78 3.74 1.09
C VAL A 42 4.61 2.33 1.65
N SER A 43 5.45 1.40 1.23
CA SER A 43 5.47 0.04 1.82
C SER A 43 5.86 0.10 3.28
N PHE A 44 5.24 -0.72 4.13
CA PHE A 44 5.65 -0.83 5.52
C PHE A 44 7.08 -1.39 5.61
N LEU A 45 7.33 -2.54 4.97
CA LEU A 45 8.65 -3.19 4.92
C LEU A 45 9.38 -2.87 3.61
N GLY A 46 10.71 -3.03 3.62
CA GLY A 46 11.52 -3.01 2.41
C GLY A 46 11.41 -4.30 1.60
N GLY A 47 12.10 -4.36 0.46
CA GLY A 47 12.17 -5.56 -0.39
C GLY A 47 11.23 -5.55 -1.60
N ASN A 48 10.54 -4.44 -1.84
CA ASN A 48 9.81 -4.17 -3.07
C ASN A 48 10.23 -2.81 -3.68
N GLU A 49 9.57 -2.39 -4.76
CA GLU A 49 9.98 -1.22 -5.55
C GLU A 49 9.50 0.12 -4.97
N LEU A 50 8.51 0.10 -4.07
CA LEU A 50 8.02 1.31 -3.41
C LEU A 50 9.02 1.81 -2.36
N PRO A 51 9.01 3.12 -2.04
CA PRO A 51 9.64 3.62 -0.83
C PRO A 51 9.10 2.86 0.38
N SER A 52 9.97 2.62 1.35
CA SER A 52 9.61 1.85 2.55
C SER A 52 9.75 2.68 3.81
N PHE A 53 8.74 2.60 4.67
CA PHE A 53 8.72 3.17 6.02
C PHE A 53 9.94 2.73 6.83
N ILE A 54 10.20 1.41 6.91
CA ILE A 54 11.37 0.88 7.63
C ILE A 54 12.69 1.30 6.99
N ASN A 55 12.82 1.25 5.66
CA ASN A 55 14.06 1.67 5.00
C ASN A 55 14.37 3.14 5.25
N ALA A 56 13.35 4.00 5.18
CA ALA A 56 13.50 5.44 5.33
C ALA A 56 13.83 5.85 6.77
N ILE A 57 13.31 5.13 7.77
CA ILE A 57 13.68 5.31 9.18
C ILE A 57 15.13 4.84 9.44
N LEU A 58 15.51 3.70 8.87
CA LEU A 58 16.86 3.15 9.06
C LEU A 58 17.93 3.90 8.25
N GLY A 59 17.53 4.61 7.19
CA GLY A 59 18.47 5.25 6.28
C GLY A 59 19.25 4.27 5.42
N ARG A 60 18.68 3.09 5.11
CA ARG A 60 19.34 2.03 4.32
C ARG A 60 18.32 1.02 3.82
N SER A 61 18.68 0.29 2.75
CA SER A 61 17.87 -0.83 2.28
C SER A 61 17.86 -1.96 3.31
N TRP A 62 16.69 -2.30 3.84
CA TRP A 62 16.48 -3.47 4.67
C TRP A 62 16.45 -4.73 3.81
N LYS A 63 17.26 -5.71 4.17
CA LYS A 63 17.22 -7.08 3.64
C LYS A 63 17.14 -8.04 4.83
N PRO A 64 16.16 -8.98 4.86
CA PRO A 64 16.02 -9.94 5.95
C PRO A 64 17.28 -10.79 6.25
N SER A 65 18.28 -10.79 5.36
CA SER A 65 19.48 -11.64 5.41
C SER A 65 20.82 -10.88 5.37
N ALA A 66 20.84 -9.55 5.50
CA ALA A 66 22.10 -8.79 5.45
C ALA A 66 22.91 -8.88 6.77
N LYS A 67 24.24 -9.04 6.66
CA LYS A 67 25.18 -8.99 7.80
C LYS A 67 25.02 -7.70 8.60
N GLY A 68 24.97 -7.79 9.94
CA GLY A 68 24.84 -6.64 10.85
C GLY A 68 23.42 -6.30 11.28
N PHE A 69 22.45 -7.18 11.01
CA PHE A 69 21.12 -7.16 11.61
C PHE A 69 20.90 -8.51 12.29
N SER A 70 20.65 -8.51 13.59
CA SER A 70 20.47 -9.71 14.41
C SER A 70 19.04 -10.29 14.31
N GLY A 71 18.13 -9.58 13.62
CA GLY A 71 16.83 -10.10 13.21
C GLY A 71 15.72 -9.04 13.24
N TRP A 72 14.48 -9.50 13.15
CA TRP A 72 13.26 -8.70 13.34
C TRP A 72 13.26 -7.92 14.68
N MET A 73 14.14 -8.22 15.64
CA MET A 73 14.21 -7.53 16.92
C MET A 73 14.86 -6.14 16.87
N ASP A 74 15.79 -5.91 15.95
CA ASP A 74 16.57 -4.66 15.92
C ASP A 74 15.72 -3.43 15.59
N TRP A 75 14.66 -3.58 14.78
CA TRP A 75 13.79 -2.46 14.45
C TRP A 75 12.89 -2.03 15.62
N TRP A 76 12.47 -2.94 16.52
CA TRP A 76 11.66 -2.58 17.69
C TRP A 76 12.40 -1.65 18.66
N SER A 77 13.74 -1.66 18.63
CA SER A 77 14.58 -0.77 19.44
C SER A 77 14.68 0.66 18.87
N VAL A 78 14.31 0.85 17.60
CA VAL A 78 14.38 2.16 16.96
C VAL A 78 13.33 3.08 17.56
N LYS A 79 13.79 4.26 18.00
CA LYS A 79 12.93 5.31 18.51
C LYS A 79 12.85 6.47 17.51
N ILE A 80 11.63 6.93 17.27
CA ILE A 80 11.31 8.14 16.49
C ILE A 80 10.67 9.12 17.45
N SER A 81 11.22 10.33 17.57
CA SER A 81 10.78 11.32 18.57
C SER A 81 10.66 10.74 20.00
N GLY A 82 11.56 9.81 20.37
CA GLY A 82 11.55 9.12 21.67
C GLY A 82 10.54 7.97 21.81
N LEU A 83 9.66 7.77 20.84
CA LEU A 83 8.65 6.69 20.83
C LEU A 83 9.15 5.46 20.09
N PRO A 84 8.83 4.23 20.53
CA PRO A 84 9.09 3.03 19.75
C PRO A 84 8.41 3.11 18.40
N VAL A 85 9.11 2.72 17.33
CA VAL A 85 8.57 2.74 15.96
C VAL A 85 7.26 1.97 15.79
N ALA A 86 7.02 0.93 16.61
CA ALA A 86 5.74 0.23 16.65
C ALA A 86 4.56 1.13 17.06
N ARG A 87 4.78 1.99 18.06
CA ARG A 87 3.79 2.96 18.49
C ARG A 87 3.54 3.99 17.39
N VAL A 88 4.60 4.47 16.74
CA VAL A 88 4.48 5.40 15.60
C VAL A 88 3.73 4.77 14.44
N SER A 89 3.98 3.50 14.10
CA SER A 89 3.22 2.77 13.07
C SER A 89 1.73 2.71 13.40
N ARG A 90 1.37 2.35 14.64
CA ARG A 90 -0.03 2.31 15.08
C ARG A 90 -0.68 3.70 15.00
N GLU A 91 0.04 4.73 15.43
CA GLU A 91 -0.44 6.11 15.33
C GLU A 91 -0.69 6.51 13.87
N ILE A 92 0.19 6.13 12.93
CA ILE A 92 -0.02 6.34 11.47
C ILE A 92 -1.30 5.67 10.99
N GLU A 93 -1.51 4.40 11.35
CA GLU A 93 -2.65 3.60 10.90
C GLU A 93 -3.99 4.15 11.39
N GLY A 94 -3.98 4.78 12.57
CA GLY A 94 -5.15 5.43 13.15
C GLY A 94 -5.44 6.83 12.61
N ARG A 95 -4.58 7.41 11.77
CA ARG A 95 -4.80 8.78 11.25
C ARG A 95 -5.89 8.81 10.21
N ASP A 96 -6.76 9.81 10.26
CA ASP A 96 -7.82 9.94 9.28
C ASP A 96 -7.31 10.16 7.85
N ASP A 97 -6.12 10.72 7.63
CA ASP A 97 -5.56 11.06 6.32
C ASP A 97 -4.61 10.01 5.73
N VAL A 98 -4.47 8.85 6.39
CA VAL A 98 -3.66 7.71 5.93
C VAL A 98 -4.45 6.42 6.06
N LEU A 99 -4.37 5.54 5.06
CA LEU A 99 -4.86 4.16 5.14
C LEU A 99 -3.70 3.19 5.19
N ALA A 100 -3.87 2.07 5.89
CA ALA A 100 -3.03 0.89 5.70
C ALA A 100 -3.84 -0.18 4.96
N SER A 101 -3.30 -0.65 3.84
CA SER A 101 -3.92 -1.68 3.00
C SER A 101 -2.86 -2.64 2.46
N ARG A 102 -3.28 -3.68 1.75
CA ARG A 102 -2.42 -4.68 1.08
C ARG A 102 -2.47 -4.57 -0.44
N ILE A 103 -2.80 -3.39 -0.94
CA ILE A 103 -2.94 -3.10 -2.38
C ILE A 103 -1.71 -3.44 -3.21
N PHE A 104 -0.51 -3.16 -2.69
CA PHE A 104 0.73 -3.40 -3.40
C PHE A 104 1.38 -4.72 -2.95
N ARG A 105 1.44 -5.69 -3.86
CA ARG A 105 2.04 -7.02 -3.66
C ARG A 105 1.52 -7.78 -2.46
N ARG A 106 0.28 -7.50 -2.00
CA ARG A 106 -0.31 -8.06 -0.77
C ARG A 106 0.48 -7.73 0.51
N THR A 107 1.36 -6.72 0.44
CA THR A 107 2.16 -6.23 1.56
C THR A 107 1.53 -4.98 2.15
N LYS A 108 1.66 -4.81 3.46
CA LYS A 108 1.14 -3.62 4.16
C LYS A 108 1.75 -2.37 3.54
N THR A 109 0.90 -1.47 3.06
CA THR A 109 1.25 -0.26 2.33
C THR A 109 0.43 0.89 2.90
N PHE A 110 1.10 1.97 3.28
CA PHE A 110 0.47 3.22 3.67
C PHE A 110 0.06 4.01 2.42
N LEU A 111 -1.17 4.50 2.45
CA LEU A 111 -1.80 5.26 1.37
C LEU A 111 -2.19 6.63 1.91
N SER A 112 -1.58 7.67 1.37
CA SER A 112 -1.97 9.06 1.63
C SER A 112 -3.37 9.35 1.09
N ASN A 113 -4.14 10.20 1.75
CA ASN A 113 -5.42 10.70 1.22
C ASN A 113 -5.34 11.31 -0.19
N ARG A 114 -4.17 11.79 -0.61
CA ARG A 114 -3.93 12.29 -1.97
C ARG A 114 -4.10 11.22 -3.05
N THR A 115 -3.99 9.93 -2.72
CA THR A 115 -4.17 8.84 -3.67
C THR A 115 -5.60 8.29 -3.68
N TRP A 116 -6.44 8.65 -2.71
CA TRP A 116 -7.79 8.11 -2.63
C TRP A 116 -8.70 8.49 -3.80
N PRO A 117 -8.67 9.73 -4.34
CA PRO A 117 -9.46 10.05 -5.53
C PRO A 117 -9.05 9.23 -6.77
N ILE A 118 -7.80 8.74 -6.82
CA ILE A 118 -7.32 7.85 -7.88
C ILE A 118 -7.78 6.41 -7.61
N LEU A 119 -7.77 5.97 -6.36
CA LEU A 119 -8.15 4.60 -5.99
C LEU A 119 -9.67 4.39 -5.97
N ASP A 120 -10.46 5.41 -5.65
CA ASP A 120 -11.90 5.27 -5.44
C ASP A 120 -12.66 4.69 -6.64
N PRO A 121 -12.44 5.16 -7.89
CA PRO A 121 -13.07 4.55 -9.07
C PRO A 121 -12.68 3.08 -9.26
N ILE A 122 -11.43 2.72 -8.96
CA ILE A 122 -10.94 1.33 -9.04
C ILE A 122 -11.64 0.47 -7.99
N VAL A 123 -11.74 0.95 -6.75
CA VAL A 123 -12.42 0.23 -5.66
C VAL A 123 -13.90 0.06 -5.99
N LYS A 124 -14.58 1.10 -6.47
CA LYS A 124 -16.00 1.06 -6.87
C LYS A 124 -16.24 0.06 -8.00
N TYR A 125 -15.41 0.07 -9.04
CA TYR A 125 -15.48 -0.93 -10.11
C TYR A 125 -15.42 -2.36 -9.56
N HIS A 126 -14.50 -2.63 -8.63
CA HIS A 126 -14.41 -3.96 -8.03
C HIS A 126 -15.57 -4.29 -7.09
N ILE A 127 -16.14 -3.31 -6.38
CA ILE A 127 -17.38 -3.51 -5.60
C ILE A 127 -18.51 -3.97 -6.52
N GLU A 128 -18.68 -3.35 -7.69
CA GLU A 128 -19.69 -3.76 -8.67
C GLU A 128 -19.47 -5.20 -9.16
N LEU A 129 -18.22 -5.58 -9.44
CA LEU A 129 -17.87 -6.97 -9.78
C LEU A 129 -18.24 -7.95 -8.65
N VAL A 130 -18.02 -7.58 -7.39
CA VAL A 130 -18.45 -8.40 -6.24
C VAL A 130 -19.97 -8.52 -6.20
N GLN A 131 -20.70 -7.42 -6.42
CA GLN A 131 -22.17 -7.39 -6.40
C GLN A 131 -22.78 -8.25 -7.52
N ARG A 132 -22.14 -8.30 -8.69
CA ARG A 132 -22.52 -9.19 -9.80
C ARG A 132 -22.09 -10.64 -9.60
N GLY A 133 -21.31 -10.94 -8.56
CA GLY A 133 -20.83 -12.29 -8.25
C GLY A 133 -19.73 -12.79 -9.17
N GLU A 134 -19.05 -11.88 -9.88
CA GLU A 134 -18.01 -12.21 -10.86
C GLU A 134 -16.66 -12.51 -10.20
N ILE A 135 -16.44 -11.99 -8.99
CA ILE A 135 -15.20 -12.18 -8.22
C ILE A 135 -15.46 -12.56 -6.75
N PHE A 136 -14.44 -13.16 -6.15
CA PHE A 136 -14.39 -13.69 -4.79
C PHE A 136 -15.37 -14.83 -4.46
N SER A 137 -15.07 -15.59 -3.40
CA SER A 137 -15.96 -16.66 -2.95
C SER A 137 -17.12 -16.13 -2.10
N GLY A 138 -18.11 -16.99 -1.83
CA GLY A 138 -19.21 -16.67 -0.94
C GLY A 138 -18.77 -16.24 0.48
N LEU A 139 -17.60 -16.68 0.96
CA LEU A 139 -17.06 -16.24 2.25
C LEU A 139 -16.60 -14.79 2.20
N GLU A 140 -15.79 -14.39 1.22
CA GLU A 140 -15.38 -13.00 1.04
C GLU A 140 -16.60 -12.07 0.85
N GLN A 141 -17.58 -12.49 0.04
CA GLN A 141 -18.81 -11.71 -0.17
C GLN A 141 -19.59 -11.54 1.14
N SER A 142 -19.69 -12.60 1.95
CA SER A 142 -20.36 -12.54 3.25
C SER A 142 -19.63 -11.65 4.25
N LEU A 143 -18.29 -11.68 4.25
CA LEU A 143 -17.45 -10.78 5.05
C LEU A 143 -17.69 -9.32 4.66
N LEU A 144 -17.60 -9.00 3.36
CA LEU A 144 -17.80 -7.64 2.87
C LEU A 144 -19.19 -7.10 3.22
N LYS A 145 -20.26 -7.88 2.97
CA LYS A 145 -21.64 -7.53 3.32
C LYS A 145 -21.81 -7.27 4.82
N THR A 146 -21.22 -8.13 5.66
CA THR A 146 -21.30 -7.98 7.13
C THR A 146 -20.59 -6.72 7.58
N ILE A 147 -19.38 -6.45 7.08
CA ILE A 147 -18.63 -5.22 7.42
C ILE A 147 -19.41 -3.97 6.96
N GLN A 148 -20.00 -4.00 5.77
CA GLN A 148 -20.82 -2.91 5.24
C GLN A 148 -22.05 -2.64 6.11
N ALA A 149 -22.79 -3.68 6.51
CA ALA A 149 -23.99 -3.55 7.32
C ALA A 149 -23.70 -2.98 8.73
N GLU A 150 -22.55 -3.34 9.31
CA GLU A 150 -22.15 -2.84 10.63
C GLU A 150 -21.46 -1.47 10.57
N GLY A 151 -20.99 -1.06 9.39
CA GLY A 151 -20.14 0.10 9.15
C GLY A 151 -18.71 -0.07 9.67
N SER A 152 -18.56 -0.54 10.91
CA SER A 152 -17.28 -0.85 11.55
C SER A 152 -17.41 -2.04 12.50
N ILE A 153 -16.53 -3.03 12.39
CA ILE A 153 -16.60 -4.24 13.22
C ILE A 153 -15.23 -4.81 13.57
N ARG A 154 -15.03 -5.16 14.85
CA ARG A 154 -13.81 -5.81 15.33
C ARG A 154 -13.71 -7.26 14.87
N THR A 155 -12.50 -7.76 14.60
CA THR A 155 -12.23 -9.12 14.08
C THR A 155 -12.97 -10.25 14.81
N ASP A 156 -12.98 -10.23 16.14
CA ASP A 156 -13.63 -11.24 16.98
C ASP A 156 -15.17 -11.21 16.83
N ARG A 157 -15.76 -10.02 16.83
CA ARG A 157 -17.20 -9.83 16.62
C ARG A 157 -17.61 -10.26 15.21
N LEU A 158 -16.77 -9.95 14.21
CA LEU A 158 -16.98 -10.38 12.83
C LEU A 158 -16.99 -11.91 12.71
N ARG A 159 -16.04 -12.59 13.35
CA ARG A 159 -16.01 -14.06 13.42
C ARG A 159 -17.26 -14.63 14.05
N LYS A 160 -17.68 -14.07 15.19
CA LYS A 160 -18.88 -14.51 15.89
C LYS A 160 -20.14 -14.35 15.03
N LYS A 161 -20.33 -13.20 14.37
CA LYS A 161 -21.47 -12.96 13.48
C LYS A 161 -21.54 -13.96 12.33
N LEU A 162 -20.38 -14.32 11.77
CA LEU A 162 -20.29 -15.26 10.65
C LEU A 162 -20.18 -16.73 11.10
N ARG A 163 -20.20 -17.01 12.41
CA ARG A 163 -20.02 -18.36 12.98
C ARG A 163 -18.69 -19.02 12.55
N LEU A 164 -17.61 -18.22 12.50
CA LEU A 164 -16.26 -18.61 12.06
C LEU A 164 -15.24 -18.67 13.22
N GLU A 165 -15.71 -18.99 14.43
CA GLU A 165 -14.88 -19.03 15.64
C GLU A 165 -14.01 -20.30 15.73
N ALA A 166 -14.41 -21.39 15.07
CA ALA A 166 -13.65 -22.65 15.08
C ALA A 166 -12.25 -22.49 14.47
N LYS A 167 -11.25 -23.17 15.06
CA LYS A 167 -9.83 -23.10 14.68
C LYS A 167 -9.57 -23.43 13.20
N GLU A 168 -10.30 -24.39 12.64
CA GLU A 168 -10.26 -24.76 11.22
C GLU A 168 -10.61 -23.60 10.28
N ASN A 169 -11.43 -22.65 10.73
CA ASN A 169 -11.82 -21.49 9.95
C ASN A 169 -10.74 -20.39 9.93
N ASN A 170 -9.73 -20.48 10.79
CA ASN A 170 -8.76 -19.40 11.01
C ASN A 170 -8.01 -19.02 9.73
N SER A 171 -7.46 -20.00 9.02
CA SER A 171 -6.68 -19.77 7.80
C SER A 171 -7.54 -19.18 6.68
N LYS A 172 -8.71 -19.75 6.41
CA LYS A 172 -9.61 -19.26 5.35
C LYS A 172 -10.17 -17.87 5.66
N PHE A 173 -10.49 -17.58 6.93
CA PHE A 173 -10.96 -16.27 7.35
C PHE A 173 -9.91 -15.17 7.12
N HIS A 174 -8.66 -15.39 7.57
CA HIS A 174 -7.60 -14.41 7.37
C HIS A 174 -7.20 -14.26 5.90
N ARG A 175 -7.25 -15.35 5.12
CA ARG A 175 -7.06 -15.29 3.68
C ARG A 175 -8.13 -14.45 3.00
N ALA A 176 -9.40 -14.65 3.36
CA ALA A 176 -10.51 -13.90 2.80
C ALA A 176 -10.42 -12.40 3.12
N LEU A 177 -10.07 -12.03 4.37
CA LEU A 177 -9.78 -10.64 4.74
C LEU A 177 -8.60 -10.06 3.94
N THR A 178 -7.51 -10.82 3.80
CA THR A 178 -6.33 -10.40 3.02
C THR A 178 -6.68 -10.19 1.55
N ASN A 179 -7.54 -11.04 0.98
CA ASN A 179 -8.02 -10.89 -0.39
C ASN A 179 -8.83 -9.59 -0.54
N LEU A 180 -9.82 -9.34 0.32
CA LEU A 180 -10.62 -8.11 0.29
C LEU A 180 -9.77 -6.84 0.51
N GLU A 181 -8.86 -6.88 1.49
CA GLU A 181 -7.91 -5.80 1.79
C GLU A 181 -6.95 -5.55 0.63
N SER A 182 -6.57 -6.61 -0.10
CA SER A 182 -5.72 -6.43 -1.29
C SER A 182 -6.41 -5.58 -2.33
N TYR A 183 -7.74 -5.63 -2.50
CA TYR A 183 -8.53 -4.75 -3.37
C TYR A 183 -8.94 -3.42 -2.74
N ALA A 184 -8.42 -3.13 -1.54
CA ALA A 184 -8.81 -1.99 -0.72
C ALA A 184 -10.33 -1.91 -0.43
N LEU A 185 -11.10 -2.99 -0.65
CA LEU A 185 -12.55 -3.02 -0.39
C LEU A 185 -12.87 -2.85 1.10
N ILE A 186 -11.96 -3.35 1.93
CA ILE A 186 -11.98 -3.17 3.38
C ILE A 186 -10.63 -2.62 3.85
N ILE A 187 -10.67 -1.83 4.91
CA ILE A 187 -9.51 -1.29 5.61
C ILE A 187 -9.54 -1.80 7.05
N GLY A 188 -8.42 -2.33 7.53
CA GLY A 188 -8.25 -2.76 8.92
C GLY A 188 -7.35 -1.79 9.67
N VAL A 189 -7.82 -1.32 10.82
CA VAL A 189 -7.01 -0.51 11.77
C VAL A 189 -6.83 -1.31 13.05
N GLU A 190 -5.62 -1.36 13.61
CA GLU A 190 -5.39 -2.03 14.89
C GLU A 190 -6.28 -1.41 15.97
N ASP A 191 -6.96 -2.23 16.77
CA ASP A 191 -7.79 -1.78 17.89
C ASP A 191 -6.90 -1.01 18.89
N PRO A 192 -7.18 0.28 19.17
CA PRO A 192 -6.38 1.08 20.10
C PRO A 192 -6.54 0.61 21.56
N LYS A 193 -7.59 -0.16 21.86
CA LYS A 193 -7.88 -0.72 23.19
C LYS A 193 -8.02 -2.23 23.11
N PRO A 194 -6.94 -2.96 22.77
CA PRO A 194 -7.02 -4.40 22.65
C PRO A 194 -7.38 -5.00 24.01
N GLU A 195 -8.29 -5.98 24.02
CA GLU A 195 -8.42 -6.85 25.18
C GLU A 195 -7.09 -7.58 25.40
N LYS A 196 -6.70 -7.82 26.66
CA LYS A 196 -5.40 -8.42 27.00
C LYS A 196 -5.15 -9.67 26.13
N HIS A 197 -4.05 -9.65 25.37
CA HIS A 197 -3.58 -10.71 24.46
C HIS A 197 -4.35 -10.92 23.14
N LEU A 198 -5.28 -10.02 22.79
CA LEU A 198 -5.99 -10.07 21.50
C LEU A 198 -5.64 -8.85 20.64
N HIS A 199 -4.65 -9.00 19.76
CA HIS A 199 -4.47 -8.06 18.65
C HIS A 199 -5.62 -8.28 17.67
N ALA A 200 -6.57 -7.34 17.64
CA ALA A 200 -7.68 -7.35 16.72
C ALA A 200 -7.64 -6.10 15.85
N ASN A 201 -8.14 -6.22 14.62
CA ASN A 201 -8.38 -5.09 13.76
C ASN A 201 -9.86 -4.71 13.87
N ILE A 202 -10.11 -3.42 13.76
CA ILE A 202 -11.42 -2.86 13.46
C ILE A 202 -11.49 -2.74 11.93
N TRP A 203 -12.42 -3.46 11.33
CA TRP A 203 -12.62 -3.51 9.88
C TRP A 203 -13.73 -2.58 9.46
N GLN A 204 -13.48 -1.80 8.41
CA GLN A 204 -14.43 -0.88 7.79
C GLN A 204 -14.39 -1.06 6.27
N THR A 205 -15.46 -0.70 5.57
CA THR A 205 -15.43 -0.60 4.11
C THR A 205 -14.58 0.60 3.69
N TRP A 206 -14.07 0.58 2.44
CA TRP A 206 -13.44 1.75 1.82
C TRP A 206 -14.28 3.01 2.00
N GLU A 207 -15.55 2.97 1.58
CA GLU A 207 -16.47 4.10 1.64
C GLU A 207 -16.65 4.66 3.06
N THR A 208 -16.78 3.78 4.06
CA THR A 208 -16.89 4.22 5.45
C THR A 208 -15.63 4.95 5.90
N ARG A 209 -14.46 4.49 5.44
CA ARG A 209 -13.17 5.01 5.87
C ARG A 209 -12.73 6.28 5.14
N THR A 210 -13.22 6.49 3.91
CA THR A 210 -12.82 7.61 3.02
C THR A 210 -13.90 8.69 2.85
N ARG A 211 -15.05 8.56 3.52
CA ARG A 211 -16.26 9.38 3.37
C ARG A 211 -16.05 10.91 3.28
N SER A 212 -15.04 11.46 3.96
CA SER A 212 -14.74 12.90 3.98
C SER A 212 -13.58 13.34 3.09
N GLY A 213 -12.88 12.41 2.43
CA GLY A 213 -11.58 12.66 1.78
C GLY A 213 -11.54 12.52 0.27
N ILE A 214 -12.67 12.26 -0.39
CA ILE A 214 -12.75 12.08 -1.84
C ILE A 214 -13.59 13.21 -2.45
N ASP A 215 -12.96 14.03 -3.29
CA ASP A 215 -13.65 15.04 -4.10
C ASP A 215 -14.37 14.37 -5.29
N ARG A 216 -15.51 14.93 -5.72
CA ARG A 216 -16.52 14.26 -6.56
C ARG A 216 -16.20 14.19 -8.05
N ALA A 217 -15.06 14.71 -8.51
CA ALA A 217 -14.65 14.55 -9.91
C ALA A 217 -14.22 13.09 -10.15
N SER A 218 -15.14 12.26 -10.66
CA SER A 218 -14.88 10.83 -10.86
C SER A 218 -14.15 10.58 -12.18
N LEU A 219 -12.92 10.08 -12.08
CA LEU A 219 -12.22 9.45 -13.20
C LEU A 219 -12.98 8.20 -13.65
N SER A 220 -12.82 7.82 -14.92
CA SER A 220 -13.16 6.45 -15.35
C SER A 220 -12.26 5.42 -14.66
N TYR A 221 -12.63 4.14 -14.72
CA TYR A 221 -11.79 3.05 -14.20
C TYR A 221 -10.42 3.02 -14.90
N GLU A 222 -10.40 3.19 -16.22
CA GLU A 222 -9.19 3.19 -17.04
C GLU A 222 -8.30 4.39 -16.75
N GLU A 223 -8.88 5.59 -16.64
CA GLU A 223 -8.16 6.83 -16.26
C GLU A 223 -7.56 6.72 -14.86
N ALA A 224 -8.33 6.16 -13.92
CA ALA A 224 -7.88 5.91 -12.56
C ALA A 224 -6.73 4.90 -12.52
N LEU A 225 -6.82 3.82 -13.30
CA LEU A 225 -5.77 2.81 -13.40
C LEU A 225 -4.49 3.39 -14.02
N ALA A 226 -4.62 4.20 -15.08
CA ALA A 226 -3.50 4.91 -15.71
C ALA A 226 -2.80 5.84 -14.71
N LYS A 227 -3.57 6.68 -14.01
CA LYS A 227 -3.03 7.58 -12.98
C LYS A 227 -2.40 6.84 -11.80
N LEU A 228 -3.00 5.72 -11.37
CA LEU A 228 -2.42 4.89 -10.31
C LEU A 228 -1.09 4.31 -10.76
N LEU A 229 -1.01 3.77 -11.97
CA LEU A 229 0.19 3.16 -12.50
C LEU A 229 1.31 4.19 -12.72
N GLU A 230 0.99 5.33 -13.33
CA GLU A 230 1.91 6.46 -13.48
C GLU A 230 2.45 6.90 -12.12
N LYS A 231 1.56 7.18 -11.15
CA LYS A 231 1.95 7.57 -9.79
C LYS A 231 2.81 6.51 -9.11
N THR A 232 2.48 5.24 -9.28
CA THR A 232 3.24 4.13 -8.68
C THR A 232 4.64 4.03 -9.27
N ILE A 233 4.79 4.13 -10.60
CA ILE A 233 6.10 4.15 -11.26
C ILE A 233 6.90 5.39 -10.83
N ASP A 234 6.23 6.54 -10.74
CA ASP A 234 6.81 7.79 -10.30
C ASP A 234 7.38 7.69 -8.88
N THR A 235 6.60 7.14 -7.96
CA THR A 235 6.98 6.87 -6.57
C THR A 235 8.09 5.80 -6.48
N CYS A 236 8.11 4.78 -7.35
CA CYS A 236 9.21 3.82 -7.43
C CYS A 236 10.52 4.44 -7.95
N VAL A 237 10.41 5.57 -8.68
CA VAL A 237 11.45 6.24 -9.50
C VAL A 237 11.92 5.39 -10.70
N LEU A 238 12.16 4.11 -10.45
CA LEU A 238 12.64 3.12 -11.41
C LEU A 238 12.09 1.76 -10.97
N THR A 239 11.63 0.94 -11.92
CA THR A 239 11.21 -0.44 -11.66
C THR A 239 11.63 -1.35 -12.80
N ARG A 240 11.78 -2.66 -12.53
CA ARG A 240 11.90 -3.64 -13.61
C ARG A 240 10.54 -3.80 -14.27
N GLU A 241 10.51 -3.77 -15.59
CA GLU A 241 9.25 -3.82 -16.34
C GLU A 241 8.46 -5.11 -16.04
N ASN A 242 9.14 -6.25 -15.93
CA ASN A 242 8.53 -7.55 -15.65
C ASN A 242 7.92 -7.69 -14.23
N GLN A 243 8.01 -6.65 -13.40
CA GLN A 243 7.43 -6.62 -12.06
C GLN A 243 6.08 -5.92 -12.00
N VAL A 244 5.76 -5.10 -13.01
CA VAL A 244 4.59 -4.19 -13.01
C VAL A 244 3.28 -4.96 -12.94
N GLY A 245 3.10 -6.00 -13.78
CA GLY A 245 1.92 -6.87 -13.73
C GLY A 245 1.74 -7.68 -12.43
N LYS A 246 2.68 -7.59 -11.46
CA LYS A 246 2.61 -8.26 -10.15
C LYS A 246 2.28 -7.29 -9.00
N TRP A 247 2.15 -6.01 -9.28
CA TRP A 247 1.97 -4.99 -8.24
C TRP A 247 0.59 -5.01 -7.61
N PHE A 248 -0.45 -5.04 -8.44
CA PHE A 248 -1.85 -5.07 -7.98
C PHE A 248 -2.46 -6.42 -8.31
N HIS A 249 -3.42 -6.87 -7.50
CA HIS A 249 -4.02 -8.19 -7.71
C HIS A 249 -5.00 -8.20 -8.89
N TRP A 250 -5.59 -7.05 -9.21
CA TRP A 250 -6.33 -6.79 -10.44
C TRP A 250 -5.35 -6.28 -11.49
N SER A 251 -4.77 -7.20 -12.25
CA SER A 251 -3.73 -6.89 -13.23
C SER A 251 -4.18 -7.01 -14.68
N GLY A 252 -5.47 -7.31 -14.94
CA GLY A 252 -5.99 -7.59 -16.28
C GLY A 252 -5.65 -6.52 -17.31
N ASP A 253 -5.76 -5.24 -16.93
CA ASP A 253 -5.60 -4.11 -17.85
C ASP A 253 -4.24 -3.39 -17.71
N ILE A 254 -3.40 -3.81 -16.74
CA ILE A 254 -2.16 -3.11 -16.39
C ILE A 254 -1.19 -3.04 -17.57
N GLU A 255 -1.05 -4.12 -18.34
CA GLU A 255 -0.09 -4.15 -19.45
C GLU A 255 -0.49 -3.19 -20.58
N ALA A 256 -1.78 -3.14 -20.93
CA ALA A 256 -2.28 -2.21 -21.95
C ALA A 256 -2.09 -0.75 -21.51
N VAL A 257 -2.47 -0.44 -20.26
CA VAL A 257 -2.28 0.89 -19.68
C VAL A 257 -0.80 1.27 -19.62
N LYS A 258 0.08 0.34 -19.23
CA LYS A 258 1.53 0.54 -19.19
C LYS A 258 2.09 0.92 -20.57
N GLU A 259 1.68 0.22 -21.64
CA GLU A 259 2.16 0.55 -22.99
C GLU A 259 1.67 1.92 -23.45
N GLU A 260 0.44 2.33 -23.14
CA GLU A 260 -0.05 3.67 -23.48
C GLU A 260 0.73 4.76 -22.72
N LEU A 261 0.99 4.59 -21.42
CA LEU A 261 1.82 5.53 -20.64
C LEU A 261 3.24 5.67 -21.21
N VAL A 262 3.81 4.59 -21.75
CA VAL A 262 5.12 4.63 -22.42
C VAL A 262 5.03 5.39 -23.74
N LYS A 263 3.99 5.14 -24.54
CA LYS A 263 3.75 5.82 -25.82
C LYS A 263 3.53 7.33 -25.64
N GLU A 264 2.81 7.73 -24.60
CA GLU A 264 2.57 9.14 -24.25
C GLU A 264 3.79 9.83 -23.60
N GLY A 265 4.84 9.07 -23.27
CA GLY A 265 6.04 9.60 -22.62
C GLY A 265 5.85 9.99 -21.15
N LEU A 266 4.75 9.55 -20.54
CA LEU A 266 4.49 9.65 -19.10
C LEU A 266 5.32 8.66 -18.29
N VAL A 267 5.81 7.59 -18.95
CA VAL A 267 6.80 6.65 -18.43
C VAL A 267 7.88 6.42 -19.49
N VAL A 268 9.14 6.31 -19.08
CA VAL A 268 10.26 6.08 -20.01
C VAL A 268 10.79 4.66 -19.88
N ARG A 269 10.77 3.90 -20.99
CA ARG A 269 11.39 2.58 -21.06
C ARG A 269 12.90 2.72 -21.27
N ALA A 270 13.70 2.10 -20.41
CA ALA A 270 15.16 2.07 -20.46
C ALA A 270 15.67 0.64 -20.27
N ALA A 271 16.05 -0.03 -21.36
CA ALA A 271 16.35 -1.46 -21.37
C ALA A 271 15.18 -2.27 -20.75
N SER A 272 15.42 -3.04 -19.69
CA SER A 272 14.42 -3.85 -18.99
C SER A 272 13.72 -3.12 -17.83
N PHE A 273 13.83 -1.79 -17.79
CA PHE A 273 13.28 -0.97 -16.73
C PHE A 273 12.30 0.09 -17.25
N LEU A 274 11.36 0.47 -16.38
CA LEU A 274 10.55 1.67 -16.52
C LEU A 274 11.05 2.72 -15.53
N VAL A 275 11.17 3.97 -16.00
CA VAL A 275 11.75 5.10 -15.27
C VAL A 275 10.75 6.26 -15.28
N THR A 276 10.64 6.99 -14.17
CA THR A 276 9.89 8.26 -14.16
C THR A 276 10.50 9.30 -15.12
N PRO A 277 9.69 10.04 -15.88
CA PRO A 277 10.17 11.11 -16.75
C PRO A 277 10.86 12.25 -15.98
N ARG A 278 10.67 12.36 -14.66
CA ARG A 278 11.37 13.36 -13.84
C ARG A 278 12.90 13.19 -13.85
N VAL A 279 13.39 11.97 -14.09
CA VAL A 279 14.85 11.70 -14.18
C VAL A 279 15.43 12.13 -15.53
N THR A 280 14.63 12.20 -16.60
CA THR A 280 15.11 12.64 -17.92
C THR A 280 15.17 14.16 -18.05
N ARG A 281 14.36 14.89 -17.27
CA ARG A 281 14.25 16.36 -17.29
C ARG A 281 15.24 17.09 -16.39
N ARG A 282 15.88 16.37 -15.45
CA ARG A 282 16.99 16.88 -14.64
C ARG A 282 18.31 16.63 -15.34
#